data_AF-A0A9P8HQ95-F1
#
_entry.id   AF-A0A9P8HQ95-F1
#
_cell.length_a   1.000
_cell.length_b   1.000
_cell.length_c   1.000
_cell.angle_alpha   90.00
_cell.angle_beta   90.00
_cell.angle_gamma   90.00
#
_symmetry.space_group_name_H-M   'P 1'
#
loop_
_entity.id
_entity.type
_entity.pdbx_description
1 polymer ?
#
loop_
_entity_poly.entity_id
_entity_poly.type
_entity_poly.pdbx_seq_one_letter_code
_entity_poly.pdbx_strand_id
1 'polypeptide(L)'
;MDGSSLQISTAVDITAQFNELLQQHRAPPVVKKVSLDDIDSFLKEAYRINSHITSLHQQLQDVRQAYLSTAQPRRAQARFAQNQPRILSDREREEVDANAKQMIRELNASIRSLDEAEQLRRETESAIIRKKYTKGLGALGSWASGGIASSKSAEHAAAEGQALQLGGYRDGVLWFLRQRLELVCRTQQDMMETRLRRELEKSRSMLPVGDLAEFVPTTHRSHQQPSGDTFPSGTDEYSVPATEGLTQEQVQMFEEGNQSMMEHYESTLDKVRTAERSLLEISELQTLLVNNLSAQSENIELLVADSVSMADNVGGGNKQLKKATQRPSTARYTFFAASGLCAFLILWDLII
;
A
#
# COMPACT_ATOMS: atom_id res chain seq x y z
N MET A 1 -10.09 -4.87 23.83
CA MET A 1 -10.42 -4.14 22.60
C MET A 1 -11.29 -2.98 23.04
N ASP A 2 -10.65 -1.96 23.61
CA ASP A 2 -11.34 -0.77 24.06
C ASP A 2 -11.48 0.16 22.87
N GLY A 3 -12.72 0.46 22.52
CA GLY A 3 -13.07 1.47 21.54
C GLY A 3 -12.57 2.82 22.05
N SER A 4 -11.46 3.28 21.51
CA SER A 4 -11.00 4.65 21.63
C SER A 4 -12.01 5.56 20.93
N SER A 5 -13.11 5.85 21.63
CA SER A 5 -13.96 6.99 21.34
C SER A 5 -13.07 8.22 21.34
N LEU A 6 -12.89 8.85 20.19
CA LEU A 6 -12.31 10.18 20.08
C LEU A 6 -13.13 11.10 20.99
N GLN A 7 -12.61 11.38 22.19
CA GLN A 7 -13.20 12.36 23.08
C GLN A 7 -12.94 13.75 22.49
N ILE A 8 -13.85 14.17 21.62
CA ILE A 8 -13.96 15.56 21.20
C ILE A 8 -14.36 16.34 22.46
N SER A 9 -13.52 17.30 22.85
CA SER A 9 -13.74 18.18 24.00
C SER A 9 -15.17 18.73 23.96
N THR A 10 -15.93 18.48 25.03
CA THR A 10 -17.36 18.79 25.17
C THR A 10 -17.69 20.27 25.03
N ALA A 11 -16.69 21.15 25.06
CA ALA A 11 -16.82 22.59 24.86
C ALA A 11 -17.12 23.02 23.41
N VAL A 12 -16.99 22.13 22.41
CA VAL A 12 -17.22 22.45 20.98
C VAL A 12 -18.36 21.62 20.36
N ASP A 13 -19.00 20.73 21.13
CA ASP A 13 -20.07 19.88 20.58
C ASP A 13 -21.43 20.62 20.55
N ILE A 14 -21.58 21.51 19.56
CA ILE A 14 -22.81 22.27 19.27
C ILE A 14 -23.95 21.42 18.67
N THR A 15 -23.77 20.10 18.57
CA THR A 15 -24.75 19.19 17.92
C THR A 15 -26.12 19.24 18.60
N ALA A 16 -26.17 19.42 19.93
CA ALA A 16 -27.44 19.55 20.65
C ALA A 16 -28.19 20.84 20.28
N GLN A 17 -27.49 21.98 20.24
CA GLN A 17 -28.06 23.27 19.86
C GLN A 17 -28.49 23.27 18.39
N PHE A 18 -27.70 22.63 17.51
CA PHE A 18 -28.05 22.48 16.10
C PHE A 18 -29.29 21.59 15.89
N ASN A 19 -29.42 20.50 16.65
CA ASN A 19 -30.60 19.63 16.61
C ASN A 19 -31.87 20.33 17.09
N GLU A 20 -31.75 21.23 18.07
CA GLU A 20 -32.86 22.06 18.54
C GLU A 20 -33.33 23.03 17.44
N LEU A 21 -32.40 23.67 16.73
CA LEU A 21 -32.70 24.52 15.57
C LEU A 21 -33.31 23.72 14.41
N LEU A 22 -32.83 22.50 14.15
CA LEU A 22 -33.41 21.62 13.13
C LEU A 22 -34.85 21.25 13.47
N GLN A 23 -35.15 20.95 14.74
CA GLN A 23 -36.52 20.69 15.19
C GLN A 23 -37.44 21.90 15.00
N GLN A 24 -36.97 23.12 15.29
CA GLN A 24 -37.72 24.35 15.04
C GLN A 24 -38.07 24.53 13.56
N HIS A 25 -37.18 24.10 12.65
CA HIS A 25 -37.39 24.13 11.21
C HIS A 25 -38.05 22.85 10.63
N ARG A 26 -38.55 21.93 11.47
CA ARG A 26 -39.12 20.62 11.08
C ARG A 26 -38.16 19.75 10.25
N ALA A 27 -36.86 19.88 10.48
CA ALA A 27 -35.84 19.03 9.88
C ALA A 27 -35.46 17.88 10.84
N PRO A 28 -35.08 16.70 10.30
CA PRO A 28 -34.67 15.57 11.13
C PRO A 28 -33.38 15.87 11.91
N PRO A 29 -33.25 15.37 13.15
CA PRO A 29 -32.05 15.59 13.97
C PRO A 29 -30.84 14.84 13.38
N VAL A 30 -29.64 15.36 13.62
CA VAL A 30 -28.37 14.75 13.22
C VAL A 30 -28.12 13.48 14.04
N VAL A 31 -28.30 12.32 13.41
CA VAL A 31 -28.00 11.01 14.01
C VAL A 31 -26.49 10.77 13.91
N LYS A 32 -25.79 10.79 15.05
CA LYS A 32 -24.32 10.68 15.14
C LYS A 32 -23.75 9.25 15.16
N LYS A 33 -24.53 8.23 14.83
CA LYS A 33 -24.05 6.83 14.86
C LYS A 33 -24.15 6.22 13.47
N VAL A 34 -23.03 6.24 12.75
CA VAL A 34 -22.85 5.39 11.57
C VAL A 34 -22.54 3.98 12.11
N SER A 35 -23.56 3.12 12.14
CA SER A 35 -23.42 1.70 12.49
C SER A 35 -22.66 1.00 11.38
N LEU A 36 -21.62 0.21 11.70
CA LEU A 36 -20.92 -0.63 10.72
C LEU A 36 -21.87 -1.64 10.03
N ASP A 37 -22.98 -1.99 10.66
CA ASP A 37 -24.01 -2.88 10.10
C ASP A 37 -24.83 -2.23 8.98
N ASP A 38 -25.00 -0.91 9.01
CA ASP A 38 -25.71 -0.14 7.98
C ASP A 38 -24.81 0.26 6.81
N ILE A 39 -23.52 -0.08 6.89
CA ILE A 39 -22.55 0.22 5.87
C ILE A 39 -22.68 -0.75 4.69
N ASP A 40 -22.46 -0.19 3.50
CA ASP A 40 -22.42 -0.90 2.22
C ASP A 40 -21.43 -2.07 2.22
N SER A 41 -21.74 -3.12 1.45
CA SER A 41 -20.94 -4.34 1.35
C SER A 41 -19.50 -4.06 0.93
N PHE A 42 -19.28 -3.09 0.03
CA PHE A 42 -17.96 -2.66 -0.41
C PHE A 42 -17.11 -2.18 0.77
N LEU A 43 -17.68 -1.31 1.60
CA LEU A 43 -16.97 -0.72 2.72
C LEU A 43 -16.71 -1.74 3.84
N LYS A 44 -17.64 -2.67 4.08
CA LYS A 44 -17.42 -3.79 5.01
C LYS A 44 -16.19 -4.62 4.61
N GLU A 45 -16.09 -4.95 3.32
CA GLU A 45 -14.92 -5.68 2.80
C GLU A 45 -13.64 -4.85 2.89
N ALA A 46 -13.70 -3.55 2.55
CA ALA A 46 -12.56 -2.65 2.69
C ALA A 46 -12.05 -2.57 4.14
N TYR A 47 -12.95 -2.49 5.14
CA TYR A 47 -12.58 -2.52 6.56
C TYR A 47 -11.95 -3.86 6.97
N ARG A 48 -12.47 -4.98 6.46
CA ARG A 48 -11.90 -6.30 6.70
C ARG A 48 -10.47 -6.39 6.16
N ILE A 49 -10.25 -6.02 4.91
CA ILE A 49 -8.91 -5.97 4.29
C ILE A 49 -7.97 -5.06 5.11
N ASN A 50 -8.45 -3.87 5.49
CA ASN A 50 -7.68 -2.92 6.28
C ASN A 50 -7.26 -3.49 7.65
N SER A 51 -8.14 -4.25 8.30
CA SER A 51 -7.85 -4.91 9.58
C SER A 51 -6.77 -5.98 9.43
N HIS A 52 -6.79 -6.74 8.34
CA HIS A 52 -5.79 -7.75 8.02
C HIS A 52 -4.43 -7.12 7.68
N ILE A 53 -4.40 -6.05 6.87
CA ILE A 53 -3.18 -5.28 6.60
C ILE A 53 -2.56 -4.74 7.89
N THR A 54 -3.39 -4.18 8.79
CA THR A 54 -2.91 -3.63 10.07
C THR A 54 -2.34 -4.71 10.96
N SER A 55 -3.03 -5.86 11.05
CA SER A 55 -2.59 -7.00 11.87
C SER A 55 -1.27 -7.56 11.37
N LEU A 56 -1.12 -7.74 10.05
CA LEU A 56 0.12 -8.18 9.41
C LEU A 56 1.26 -7.18 9.67
N HIS A 57 1.00 -5.88 9.52
CA HIS A 57 2.01 -4.86 9.77
C HIS A 57 2.50 -4.90 11.22
N GLN A 58 1.58 -5.02 12.18
CA GLN A 58 1.93 -5.11 13.60
C GLN A 58 2.76 -6.37 13.89
N GLN A 59 2.34 -7.52 13.36
CA GLN A 59 3.08 -8.78 13.52
C GLN A 59 4.50 -8.68 12.96
N LEU A 60 4.68 -8.07 11.77
CA LEU A 60 6.01 -7.86 11.20
C LEU A 60 6.86 -6.91 12.05
N GLN A 61 6.28 -5.84 12.59
CA GLN A 61 7.00 -4.93 13.49
C GLN A 61 7.42 -5.61 14.79
N ASP A 62 6.55 -6.40 15.40
CA ASP A 62 6.81 -7.13 16.64
C ASP A 62 7.92 -8.18 16.43
N VAL A 63 7.87 -8.88 15.30
CA VAL A 63 8.84 -9.92 14.94
C VAL A 63 10.17 -9.33 14.44
N ARG A 64 10.19 -8.08 13.93
CA ARG A 64 11.38 -7.46 13.33
C ARG A 64 12.63 -7.54 14.22
N GLN A 65 12.51 -7.24 15.50
CA GLN A 65 13.65 -7.26 16.42
C GLN A 65 14.20 -8.68 16.61
N ALA A 66 13.31 -9.65 16.82
CA ALA A 66 13.66 -11.06 16.98
C ALA A 66 14.22 -11.67 15.68
N TYR A 67 13.67 -11.28 14.54
CA TYR A 67 14.07 -11.72 13.20
C TYR A 67 15.47 -11.22 12.83
N LEU A 68 15.76 -9.95 13.12
CA LEU A 68 17.06 -9.32 12.84
C LEU A 68 18.13 -9.65 13.89
N SER A 69 17.79 -10.25 15.03
CA SER A 69 18.78 -10.58 16.05
C SER A 69 19.56 -11.85 15.70
N THR A 70 20.75 -11.70 15.13
CA THR A 70 21.70 -12.82 14.86
C THR A 70 22.64 -13.12 16.03
N ALA A 71 22.53 -12.40 17.15
CA ALA A 71 23.40 -12.59 18.30
C ALA A 71 23.14 -13.96 18.98
N GLN A 72 24.14 -14.84 18.96
CA GLN A 72 24.11 -16.05 19.79
C GLN A 72 23.99 -15.65 21.27
N PRO A 73 23.15 -16.34 22.08
CA PRO A 73 23.02 -16.02 23.48
C PRO A 73 24.37 -16.25 24.16
N ARG A 74 24.97 -15.18 24.71
CA ARG A 74 26.09 -15.34 25.64
C ARG A 74 25.57 -16.16 26.81
N ARG A 75 26.05 -17.41 26.93
CA ARG A 75 25.65 -18.40 27.95
C ARG A 75 25.73 -17.90 29.41
N ALA A 76 26.35 -16.74 29.66
CA ALA A 76 26.56 -16.17 30.99
C ALA A 76 25.31 -15.51 31.64
N GLN A 77 24.25 -15.19 30.90
CA GLN A 77 23.13 -14.36 31.42
C GLN A 77 21.78 -15.07 31.54
N ALA A 78 21.73 -16.40 31.41
CA ALA A 78 20.50 -17.18 31.41
C ALA A 78 19.78 -17.30 32.78
N ARG A 79 20.26 -16.65 33.85
CA ARG A 79 19.67 -16.78 35.20
C ARG A 79 18.75 -15.63 35.63
N PHE A 80 18.72 -14.52 34.91
CA PHE A 80 17.93 -13.35 35.31
C PHE A 80 17.36 -12.61 34.10
N ALA A 81 16.24 -13.05 33.54
CA ALA A 81 15.33 -12.17 32.79
C ALA A 81 14.10 -12.96 32.34
N GLN A 82 12.96 -12.72 32.99
CA GLN A 82 11.64 -13.21 32.60
C GLN A 82 11.11 -12.56 31.31
N ASN A 83 11.96 -11.79 30.60
CA ASN A 83 11.59 -10.91 29.49
C ASN A 83 12.69 -10.85 28.41
N GLN A 84 13.36 -11.97 28.12
CA GLN A 84 14.35 -12.00 27.03
C GLN A 84 13.66 -11.91 25.66
N PRO A 85 14.22 -11.13 24.71
CA PRO A 85 13.76 -11.14 23.33
C PRO A 85 13.94 -12.56 22.79
N ARG A 86 12.82 -13.19 22.42
CA ARG A 86 12.77 -14.54 21.88
C ARG A 86 13.54 -14.55 20.56
N ILE A 87 14.72 -15.15 20.54
CA ILE A 87 15.53 -15.26 19.31
C ILE A 87 14.85 -16.28 18.41
N LEU A 88 14.52 -15.90 17.18
CA LEU A 88 13.94 -16.82 16.20
C LEU A 88 15.04 -17.66 15.57
N SER A 89 14.79 -18.97 15.49
CA SER A 89 15.60 -19.91 14.71
C SER A 89 15.50 -19.59 13.21
N ASP A 90 16.47 -20.06 12.43
CA ASP A 90 16.46 -19.85 10.97
C ASP A 90 15.21 -20.43 10.30
N ARG A 91 14.65 -21.52 10.84
CA ARG A 91 13.41 -22.09 10.36
C ARG A 91 12.20 -21.22 10.70
N GLU A 92 12.08 -20.73 11.92
CA GLU A 92 10.99 -19.82 12.31
C GLU A 92 11.04 -18.51 11.50
N ARG A 93 12.24 -18.02 11.16
CA ARG A 93 12.40 -16.86 10.27
C ARG A 93 11.86 -17.13 8.87
N GLU A 94 12.17 -18.30 8.30
CA GLU A 94 11.67 -18.68 6.98
C GLU A 94 10.15 -18.92 6.97
N GLU A 95 9.59 -19.45 8.05
CA GLU A 95 8.14 -19.58 8.24
C GLU A 95 7.47 -18.20 8.32
N VAL A 96 8.08 -17.22 9.00
CA VAL A 96 7.59 -15.82 9.02
C VAL A 96 7.62 -15.22 7.62
N ASP A 97 8.71 -15.39 6.87
CA ASP A 97 8.83 -14.87 5.50
C ASP A 97 7.80 -15.52 4.55
N ALA A 98 7.60 -16.83 4.67
CA ALA A 98 6.62 -17.58 3.88
C ALA A 98 5.18 -17.14 4.18
N ASN A 99 4.84 -17.00 5.47
CA ASN A 99 3.52 -16.56 5.91
C ASN A 99 3.24 -15.12 5.48
N ALA A 100 4.19 -14.20 5.71
CA ALA A 100 4.05 -12.80 5.29
C ALA A 100 3.83 -12.68 3.78
N LYS A 101 4.58 -13.44 2.97
CA LYS A 101 4.37 -13.50 1.51
C LYS A 101 2.98 -13.99 1.15
N GLN A 102 2.51 -15.07 1.78
CA GLN A 102 1.18 -15.61 1.52
C GLN A 102 0.10 -14.58 1.84
N MET A 103 0.18 -13.94 3.01
CA MET A 103 -0.77 -12.89 3.41
C MET A 103 -0.72 -11.68 2.45
N ILE A 104 0.45 -11.23 2.01
CA ILE A 104 0.56 -10.12 1.05
C ILE A 104 -0.09 -10.48 -0.28
N ARG A 105 0.11 -11.70 -0.80
CA ARG A 105 -0.52 -12.15 -2.05
C ARG A 105 -2.03 -12.25 -1.91
N GLU A 106 -2.52 -12.79 -0.80
CA GLU A 106 -3.96 -12.87 -0.49
C GLU A 106 -4.58 -11.47 -0.40
N LEU A 107 -3.93 -10.55 0.32
CA LEU A 107 -4.38 -9.17 0.43
C LEU A 107 -4.38 -8.46 -0.93
N ASN A 108 -3.35 -8.66 -1.75
CA ASN A 108 -3.33 -8.13 -3.11
C ASN A 108 -4.49 -8.67 -3.96
N ALA A 109 -4.75 -9.97 -3.91
CA ALA A 109 -5.87 -10.59 -4.60
C ALA A 109 -7.23 -10.06 -4.11
N SER A 110 -7.40 -9.88 -2.80
CA SER A 110 -8.62 -9.31 -2.22
C SER A 110 -8.87 -7.87 -2.71
N ILE A 111 -7.83 -7.03 -2.75
CA ILE A 111 -7.90 -5.65 -3.28
C ILE A 111 -8.25 -5.66 -4.77
N ARG A 112 -7.67 -6.57 -5.56
CA ARG A 112 -8.02 -6.70 -6.99
C ARG A 112 -9.48 -7.11 -7.19
N SER A 113 -9.97 -8.08 -6.42
CA SER A 113 -11.37 -8.49 -6.49
C SER A 113 -12.34 -7.37 -6.11
N LEU A 114 -11.94 -6.51 -5.15
CA LEU A 114 -12.72 -5.36 -4.73
C LEU A 114 -12.74 -4.27 -5.82
N ASP A 115 -11.61 -4.06 -6.52
CA ASP A 115 -11.51 -3.15 -7.67
C ASP A 115 -12.35 -3.64 -8.85
N GLU A 116 -12.27 -4.94 -9.20
CA GLU A 116 -13.09 -5.55 -10.25
C GLU A 116 -14.59 -5.42 -9.95
N ALA A 117 -15.00 -5.63 -8.69
CA ALA A 117 -16.39 -5.43 -8.27
C ALA A 117 -16.84 -3.97 -8.42
N GLU A 118 -15.96 -3.00 -8.13
CA GLU A 118 -16.26 -1.58 -8.32
C GLU A 118 -16.34 -1.18 -9.79
N GLN A 119 -15.47 -1.74 -10.64
CA GLN A 119 -15.53 -1.54 -12.10
C GLN A 119 -16.84 -2.06 -12.68
N LEU A 120 -17.26 -3.27 -12.31
CA LEU A 120 -18.56 -3.82 -12.72
C LEU A 120 -19.73 -2.94 -12.27
N ARG A 121 -19.68 -2.41 -11.05
CA ARG A 121 -20.69 -1.46 -10.56
C ARG A 121 -20.72 -0.17 -11.40
N ARG A 122 -19.57 0.40 -11.77
CA ARG A 122 -19.50 1.60 -12.64
C ARG A 122 -20.07 1.34 -14.03
N GLU A 123 -19.74 0.19 -14.62
CA GLU A 123 -20.26 -0.21 -15.93
C GLU A 123 -21.77 -0.43 -15.89
N THR A 124 -22.27 -1.11 -14.86
CA THR A 124 -23.72 -1.35 -14.71
C THR A 124 -24.47 -0.05 -14.46
N GLU A 125 -23.99 0.84 -13.61
CA GLU A 125 -24.63 2.12 -13.35
C GLU A 125 -24.60 3.05 -14.57
N SER A 126 -23.48 3.17 -15.26
CA SER A 126 -23.40 3.95 -16.50
C SER A 126 -24.33 3.38 -17.58
N ALA A 127 -24.45 2.05 -17.70
CA ALA A 127 -25.39 1.41 -18.60
C ALA A 127 -26.86 1.66 -18.20
N ILE A 128 -27.17 1.66 -16.90
CA ILE A 128 -28.51 1.95 -16.38
C ILE A 128 -28.88 3.42 -16.62
N ILE A 129 -27.99 4.36 -16.30
CA ILE A 129 -28.17 5.80 -16.54
C ILE A 129 -28.39 6.02 -18.04
N ARG A 130 -27.53 5.45 -18.89
CA ARG A 130 -27.68 5.51 -20.34
C ARG A 130 -29.06 5.00 -20.76
N LYS A 131 -29.48 3.81 -20.33
CA LYS A 131 -30.79 3.24 -20.71
C LYS A 131 -31.97 4.07 -20.22
N LYS A 132 -31.94 4.58 -18.98
CA LYS A 132 -33.04 5.34 -18.37
C LYS A 132 -33.26 6.67 -19.08
N TYR A 133 -32.19 7.38 -19.40
CA TYR A 133 -32.31 8.74 -19.95
C TYR A 133 -32.13 8.83 -21.48
N THR A 134 -31.67 7.78 -22.16
CA THR A 134 -31.70 7.72 -23.64
C THR A 134 -33.01 7.16 -24.21
N LYS A 135 -33.78 6.38 -23.45
CA LYS A 135 -35.10 5.85 -23.89
C LYS A 135 -36.22 6.88 -23.91
N GLY A 136 -36.13 7.97 -23.15
CA GLY A 136 -37.13 9.02 -23.10
C GLY A 136 -36.63 10.29 -23.79
N LEU A 137 -37.08 10.56 -25.03
CA LEU A 137 -37.08 11.88 -25.69
C LEU A 137 -35.72 12.54 -26.04
N GLY A 138 -34.56 12.03 -25.60
CA GLY A 138 -33.25 12.69 -25.83
C GLY A 138 -32.74 12.70 -27.29
N ALA A 139 -33.09 11.69 -28.10
CA ALA A 139 -32.56 11.56 -29.46
C ALA A 139 -33.27 12.46 -30.50
N LEU A 140 -34.51 12.88 -30.25
CA LEU A 140 -35.30 13.67 -31.20
C LEU A 140 -35.38 15.17 -30.85
N GLY A 141 -34.96 15.58 -29.64
CA GLY A 141 -34.91 17.00 -29.24
C GLY A 141 -33.59 17.71 -29.58
N SER A 142 -32.47 17.00 -29.67
CA SER A 142 -31.14 17.58 -29.84
C SER A 142 -30.85 18.13 -31.24
N TRP A 143 -31.59 17.71 -32.26
CA TRP A 143 -31.39 18.19 -33.64
C TRP A 143 -32.25 19.43 -33.98
N ALA A 144 -33.32 19.67 -33.22
CA ALA A 144 -34.28 20.75 -33.48
C ALA A 144 -33.92 22.10 -32.82
N SER A 145 -33.00 22.12 -31.83
CA SER A 145 -32.64 23.34 -31.10
C SER A 145 -31.34 24.01 -31.55
N GLY A 146 -30.77 23.63 -32.70
CA GLY A 146 -29.63 24.34 -33.30
C GLY A 146 -28.37 24.36 -32.43
N GLY A 147 -27.57 23.29 -32.48
CA GLY A 147 -26.12 23.33 -32.26
C GLY A 147 -25.59 23.68 -30.86
N ILE A 148 -26.44 23.99 -29.89
CA ILE A 148 -26.03 24.17 -28.49
C ILE A 148 -26.48 22.91 -27.75
N ALA A 149 -25.52 22.21 -27.15
CA ALA A 149 -25.70 20.99 -26.35
C ALA A 149 -26.76 21.20 -25.25
N SER A 150 -28.03 21.07 -25.65
CA SER A 150 -29.20 21.42 -24.85
C SER A 150 -29.31 20.43 -23.70
N SER A 151 -28.84 20.89 -22.55
CA SER A 151 -29.12 20.44 -21.19
C SER A 151 -29.48 18.96 -21.06
N LYS A 152 -28.50 18.13 -20.67
CA LYS A 152 -28.78 16.92 -19.88
C LYS A 152 -29.86 17.28 -18.85
N SER A 153 -30.94 16.50 -18.76
CA SER A 153 -31.99 16.73 -17.76
C SER A 153 -31.33 16.94 -16.39
N ALA A 154 -31.77 17.94 -15.61
CA ALA A 154 -31.17 18.24 -14.31
C ALA A 154 -31.13 17.01 -13.39
N GLU A 155 -32.09 16.09 -13.56
CA GLU A 155 -32.15 14.80 -12.89
C GLU A 155 -31.07 13.82 -13.37
N HIS A 156 -30.76 13.80 -14.68
CA HIS A 156 -29.64 13.01 -15.23
C HIS A 156 -28.29 13.53 -14.72
N ALA A 157 -28.10 14.85 -14.72
CA ALA A 157 -26.85 15.46 -14.26
C ALA A 157 -26.62 15.24 -12.76
N ALA A 158 -27.68 15.28 -11.95
CA ALA A 158 -27.62 14.97 -10.53
C ALA A 158 -27.28 13.49 -10.27
N ALA A 159 -27.92 12.55 -10.99
CA ALA A 159 -27.64 11.13 -10.86
C ALA A 159 -26.22 10.74 -11.30
N GLU A 160 -25.75 11.32 -12.42
CA GLU A 160 -24.38 11.16 -12.91
C GLU A 160 -23.35 11.73 -11.92
N GLY A 161 -23.62 12.91 -11.36
CA GLY A 161 -22.77 13.53 -10.33
C GLY A 161 -22.65 12.69 -9.06
N GLN A 162 -23.76 12.12 -8.56
CA GLN A 162 -23.72 11.22 -7.40
C GLN A 162 -22.93 9.93 -7.68
N ALA A 163 -23.08 9.35 -8.88
CA ALA A 163 -22.34 8.17 -9.28
C ALA A 163 -20.82 8.43 -9.36
N LEU A 164 -20.42 9.57 -9.92
CA LEU A 164 -19.03 10.02 -10.00
C LEU A 164 -18.43 10.29 -8.61
N GLN A 165 -19.17 10.97 -7.73
CA GLN A 165 -18.74 11.21 -6.34
C GLN A 165 -18.52 9.90 -5.57
N LEU A 166 -19.44 8.93 -5.71
CA LEU A 166 -19.28 7.62 -5.09
C LEU A 166 -18.07 6.88 -5.67
N GLY A 167 -17.88 6.97 -6.99
CA GLY A 167 -16.70 6.41 -7.67
C GLY A 167 -15.40 6.98 -7.12
N GLY A 168 -15.26 8.31 -7.09
CA GLY A 168 -14.06 8.97 -6.56
C GLY A 168 -13.78 8.62 -5.10
N TYR A 169 -14.82 8.52 -4.26
CA TYR A 169 -14.67 8.05 -2.88
C TYR A 169 -14.14 6.61 -2.81
N ARG A 170 -14.73 5.68 -3.57
CA ARG A 170 -14.31 4.27 -3.56
C ARG A 170 -12.92 4.07 -4.17
N ASP A 171 -12.54 4.86 -5.17
CA ASP A 171 -11.16 4.89 -5.69
C ASP A 171 -10.18 5.37 -4.63
N GLY A 172 -10.53 6.41 -3.87
CA GLY A 172 -9.73 6.87 -2.75
C GLY A 172 -9.54 5.78 -1.68
N VAL A 173 -10.56 4.98 -1.40
CA VAL A 173 -10.47 3.84 -0.47
C VAL A 173 -9.53 2.76 -1.02
N LEU A 174 -9.68 2.37 -2.29
CA LEU A 174 -8.81 1.38 -2.95
C LEU A 174 -7.35 1.85 -2.98
N TRP A 175 -7.12 3.11 -3.32
CA TRP A 175 -5.80 3.74 -3.30
C TRP A 175 -5.19 3.69 -1.89
N PHE A 176 -5.97 4.03 -0.86
CA PHE A 176 -5.51 3.95 0.52
C PHE A 176 -5.13 2.53 0.94
N LEU A 177 -5.94 1.52 0.61
CA LEU A 177 -5.64 0.12 0.91
C LEU A 177 -4.36 -0.35 0.20
N ARG A 178 -4.20 0.01 -1.08
CA ARG A 178 -2.99 -0.28 -1.86
C ARG A 178 -1.76 0.38 -1.25
N GLN A 179 -1.86 1.64 -0.85
CA GLN A 179 -0.78 2.39 -0.21
C GLN A 179 -0.37 1.76 1.13
N ARG A 180 -1.34 1.29 1.92
CA ARG A 180 -1.02 0.58 3.17
C ARG A 180 -0.37 -0.78 2.94
N LEU A 181 -0.83 -1.54 1.95
CA LEU A 181 -0.20 -2.82 1.59
C LEU A 181 1.23 -2.59 1.10
N GLU A 182 1.46 -1.53 0.33
CA GLU A 182 2.79 -1.14 -0.16
C GLU A 182 3.77 -0.86 0.99
N LEU A 183 3.32 -0.14 2.03
CA LEU A 183 4.11 0.07 3.24
C LEU A 183 4.50 -1.26 3.92
N VAL A 184 3.57 -2.21 3.97
CA VAL A 184 3.84 -3.54 4.53
C VAL A 184 4.88 -4.29 3.70
N CYS A 185 4.73 -4.28 2.36
CA CYS A 185 5.71 -4.87 1.45
C CYS A 185 7.10 -4.27 1.67
N ARG A 186 7.22 -2.95 1.79
CA ARG A 186 8.49 -2.27 2.10
C ARG A 186 9.10 -2.78 3.40
N THR A 187 8.31 -2.85 4.48
CA THR A 187 8.84 -3.33 5.76
C THR A 187 9.34 -4.77 5.71
N GLN A 188 8.67 -5.66 4.97
CA GLN A 188 9.14 -7.02 4.77
C GLN A 188 10.42 -7.06 3.95
N GLN A 189 10.48 -6.30 2.86
CA GLN A 189 11.65 -6.23 1.99
C GLN A 189 12.88 -5.72 2.76
N ASP A 190 12.75 -4.66 3.55
CA ASP A 190 13.83 -4.11 4.38
C ASP A 190 14.40 -5.18 5.34
N MET A 191 13.51 -5.99 5.94
CA MET A 191 13.91 -7.08 6.83
C MET A 191 14.70 -8.17 6.08
N MET A 192 14.20 -8.58 4.92
CA MET A 192 14.82 -9.60 4.08
C MET A 192 16.16 -9.14 3.50
N GLU A 193 16.25 -7.90 3.02
CA GLU A 193 17.49 -7.29 2.53
C GLU A 193 18.55 -7.25 3.62
N THR A 194 18.16 -6.84 4.84
CA THR A 194 19.07 -6.79 5.97
C THR A 194 19.58 -8.20 6.34
N ARG A 195 18.71 -9.22 6.27
CA ARG A 195 19.09 -10.62 6.51
C ARG A 195 20.04 -11.12 5.42
N LEU A 196 19.70 -10.93 4.16
CA LEU A 196 20.50 -11.36 3.01
C LEU A 196 21.90 -10.71 3.05
N ARG A 197 21.95 -9.40 3.33
CA ARG A 197 23.22 -8.67 3.48
C ARG A 197 24.10 -9.28 4.58
N ARG A 198 23.52 -9.62 5.73
CA ARG A 198 24.27 -10.25 6.84
C ARG A 198 24.73 -11.67 6.54
N GLU A 199 23.92 -12.47 5.87
CA GLU A 199 24.33 -13.81 5.45
C GLU A 199 25.46 -13.76 4.40
N LEU A 200 25.42 -12.79 3.48
CA LEU A 200 26.50 -12.53 2.52
C LEU A 200 27.78 -12.02 3.20
N GLU A 201 27.68 -11.15 4.20
CA GLU A 201 28.83 -10.71 5.00
C GLU A 201 29.43 -11.85 5.83
N LYS A 202 28.58 -12.74 6.35
CA LYS A 202 29.00 -13.93 7.10
C LYS A 202 29.69 -14.94 6.18
N SER A 203 29.14 -15.23 5.00
CA SER A 203 29.80 -16.12 4.03
C SER A 203 31.12 -15.54 3.54
N ARG A 204 31.19 -14.21 3.35
CA ARG A 204 32.43 -13.50 2.99
C ARG A 204 33.47 -13.51 4.11
N SER A 205 33.07 -13.41 5.38
CA SER A 205 34.00 -13.45 6.52
C SER A 205 34.45 -14.86 6.89
N MET A 206 33.64 -15.89 6.58
CA MET A 206 34.01 -17.30 6.71
C MET A 206 34.96 -17.78 5.62
N LEU A 207 35.14 -17.02 4.54
CA LEU A 207 36.21 -17.25 3.57
C LEU A 207 37.47 -16.55 4.09
N PRO A 208 38.50 -17.28 4.56
CA PRO A 208 39.79 -16.69 4.88
C PRO A 208 40.51 -16.36 3.56
N VAL A 209 40.04 -15.36 2.83
CA VAL A 209 40.71 -14.85 1.62
C VAL A 209 42.04 -14.14 1.98
N GLY A 210 42.30 -13.93 3.28
CA GLY A 210 43.46 -13.19 3.77
C GLY A 210 44.68 -14.00 4.22
N ASP A 211 44.57 -15.33 4.42
CA ASP A 211 45.63 -16.06 5.16
C ASP A 211 46.26 -17.26 4.42
N LEU A 212 45.91 -17.48 3.16
CA LEU A 212 46.69 -18.37 2.30
C LEU A 212 48.07 -17.80 1.94
N ALA A 213 48.33 -16.52 2.26
CA ALA A 213 49.63 -15.88 2.08
C ALA A 213 50.56 -16.06 3.29
N GLU A 214 50.06 -16.42 4.47
CA GLU A 214 50.88 -16.66 5.67
C GLU A 214 51.22 -18.15 5.86
N PHE A 215 50.57 -19.06 5.11
CA PHE A 215 50.95 -20.47 5.00
C PHE A 215 51.94 -20.76 3.86
N VAL A 216 52.80 -19.80 3.53
CA VAL A 216 54.08 -20.12 2.91
C VAL A 216 55.00 -20.50 4.06
N PRO A 217 55.48 -21.75 4.18
CA PRO A 217 56.51 -22.06 5.17
C PRO A 217 57.68 -21.17 4.80
N THR A 218 57.94 -20.18 5.65
CA THR A 218 59.06 -19.28 5.51
C THR A 218 60.30 -20.15 5.58
N THR A 219 60.85 -20.50 4.41
CA THR A 219 62.17 -21.06 4.30
C THR A 219 63.09 -20.09 5.01
N HIS A 220 63.69 -20.59 6.10
CA HIS A 220 64.59 -19.89 6.98
C HIS A 220 65.46 -18.89 6.20
N ARG A 221 65.22 -17.60 6.42
CA ARG A 221 66.16 -16.54 6.06
C ARG A 221 67.45 -16.83 6.81
N SER A 222 68.48 -17.24 6.07
CA SER A 222 69.84 -17.37 6.53
C SER A 222 70.32 -16.02 7.06
N HIS A 223 70.53 -15.96 8.38
CA HIS A 223 71.19 -14.85 9.03
C HIS A 223 72.68 -14.92 8.67
N GLN A 224 73.08 -14.13 7.68
CA GLN A 224 74.47 -13.98 7.30
C GLN A 224 75.04 -12.81 8.10
N GLN A 225 75.88 -13.11 9.10
CA GLN A 225 76.76 -12.13 9.72
C GLN A 225 78.19 -12.67 9.70
N PRO A 226 79.20 -11.86 9.32
CA PRO A 226 80.55 -12.34 9.12
C PRO A 226 81.32 -12.25 10.44
N SER A 227 82.06 -13.28 10.79
CA SER A 227 83.25 -13.22 11.67
C SER A 227 84.00 -14.54 11.61
N GLY A 228 85.32 -14.44 11.71
CA GLY A 228 86.28 -15.44 11.25
C GLY A 228 86.55 -16.61 12.19
N ASP A 229 87.16 -17.60 11.53
CA ASP A 229 88.19 -18.54 11.98
C ASP A 229 87.96 -19.55 13.12
N THR A 230 88.39 -20.78 12.81
CA THR A 230 88.91 -21.87 13.67
C THR A 230 87.98 -23.07 13.94
N PHE A 231 88.27 -24.18 13.23
CA PHE A 231 87.94 -25.60 13.55
C PHE A 231 88.74 -26.11 14.78
N PRO A 232 88.57 -27.34 15.36
CA PRO A 232 87.85 -28.53 14.85
C PRO A 232 87.08 -29.42 15.88
N SER A 233 86.32 -30.38 15.32
CA SER A 233 86.08 -31.77 15.79
C SER A 233 85.28 -32.05 17.07
N GLY A 234 84.20 -32.81 16.91
CA GLY A 234 83.49 -33.49 18.00
C GLY A 234 82.24 -34.20 17.46
N THR A 235 82.32 -35.52 17.37
CA THR A 235 81.20 -36.45 17.17
C THR A 235 80.02 -36.10 18.07
N ASP A 236 78.82 -35.95 17.51
CA ASP A 236 77.62 -36.49 18.15
C ASP A 236 76.49 -36.70 17.14
N GLU A 237 76.03 -37.93 17.22
CA GLU A 237 74.89 -38.56 16.59
C GLU A 237 73.61 -37.85 17.05
N TYR A 238 73.06 -36.97 16.23
CA TYR A 238 71.66 -36.56 16.33
C TYR A 238 71.01 -36.72 14.97
N SER A 239 70.31 -37.85 14.84
CA SER A 239 69.19 -38.01 13.94
C SER A 239 68.25 -36.82 14.13
N VAL A 240 68.29 -35.88 13.19
CA VAL A 240 67.20 -34.92 13.00
C VAL A 240 65.98 -35.78 12.71
N PRO A 241 64.92 -35.78 13.55
CA PRO A 241 63.71 -36.47 13.16
C PRO A 241 63.27 -35.81 11.86
N ALA A 242 63.15 -36.66 10.83
CA ALA A 242 62.56 -36.29 9.57
C ALA A 242 61.31 -35.45 9.88
N THR A 243 61.17 -34.34 9.14
CA THR A 243 59.92 -33.64 8.95
C THR A 243 58.74 -34.59 9.15
N GLU A 244 58.12 -34.56 10.33
CA GLU A 244 56.86 -35.26 10.56
C GLU A 244 55.87 -34.56 9.64
N GLY A 245 55.75 -35.07 8.41
CA GLY A 245 54.60 -34.81 7.57
C GLY A 245 53.36 -35.08 8.42
N LEU A 246 52.37 -34.21 8.26
CA LEU A 246 51.08 -34.26 8.94
C LEU A 246 50.70 -35.70 9.33
N THR A 247 50.49 -35.92 10.63
CA THR A 247 50.06 -37.24 11.11
C THR A 247 48.81 -37.67 10.34
N GLN A 248 48.67 -38.96 10.05
CA GLN A 248 47.56 -39.45 9.23
C GLN A 248 46.18 -39.07 9.82
N GLU A 249 46.11 -38.89 11.14
CA GLU A 249 44.94 -38.36 11.86
C GLU A 249 44.68 -36.86 11.59
N GLN A 250 45.73 -36.03 11.47
CA GLN A 250 45.60 -34.61 11.06
C GLN A 250 45.16 -34.46 9.61
N VAL A 251 45.62 -35.34 8.71
CA VAL A 251 45.17 -35.36 7.31
C VAL A 251 43.68 -35.72 7.24
N GLN A 252 43.25 -36.74 7.99
CA GLN A 252 41.85 -37.13 8.04
C GLN A 252 40.96 -36.02 8.64
N MET A 253 41.38 -35.37 9.74
CA MET A 253 40.65 -34.23 10.29
C MET A 253 40.58 -33.04 9.31
N PHE A 254 41.62 -32.84 8.49
CA PHE A 254 41.62 -31.80 7.46
C PHE A 254 40.68 -32.14 6.31
N GLU A 255 40.66 -33.39 5.86
CA GLU A 255 39.73 -33.89 4.84
C GLU A 255 38.28 -33.79 5.31
N GLU A 256 37.98 -34.26 6.53
CA GLU A 256 36.66 -34.15 7.15
C GLU A 256 36.24 -32.68 7.36
N GLY A 257 37.19 -31.82 7.77
CA GLY A 257 36.96 -30.38 7.91
C GLY A 257 36.65 -29.69 6.59
N ASN A 258 37.37 -30.03 5.52
CA ASN A 258 37.12 -29.51 4.18
C ASN A 258 35.75 -29.96 3.64
N GLN A 259 35.39 -31.23 3.84
CA GLN A 259 34.09 -31.74 3.44
C GLN A 259 32.96 -31.03 4.20
N SER A 260 33.08 -30.90 5.52
CA SER A 260 32.10 -30.18 6.35
C SER A 260 31.98 -28.70 5.95
N MET A 261 33.10 -28.06 5.62
CA MET A 261 33.13 -26.69 5.13
C MET A 261 32.41 -26.56 3.79
N MET A 262 32.62 -27.50 2.86
CA MET A 262 31.97 -27.51 1.55
C MET A 262 30.46 -27.70 1.67
N GLU A 263 30.01 -28.64 2.49
CA GLU A 263 28.58 -28.85 2.79
C GLU A 263 27.92 -27.60 3.39
N HIS A 264 28.62 -26.92 4.32
CA HIS A 264 28.14 -25.67 4.90
C HIS A 264 28.08 -24.54 3.85
N TYR A 265 29.05 -24.46 2.93
CA TYR A 265 29.02 -23.49 1.84
C TYR A 265 27.87 -23.74 0.88
N GLU A 266 27.67 -24.99 0.44
CA GLU A 266 26.54 -25.36 -0.42
C GLU A 266 25.20 -24.99 0.25
N SER A 267 25.02 -25.36 1.52
CA SER A 267 23.83 -25.02 2.29
C SER A 267 23.62 -23.50 2.40
N THR A 268 24.69 -22.72 2.60
CA THR A 268 24.63 -21.26 2.69
C THR A 268 24.26 -20.63 1.35
N LEU A 269 24.81 -21.14 0.24
CA LEU A 269 24.49 -20.67 -1.11
C LEU A 269 23.03 -20.94 -1.47
N ASP A 270 22.49 -22.10 -1.11
CA ASP A 270 21.09 -22.41 -1.39
C ASP A 270 20.13 -21.54 -0.58
N LYS A 271 20.48 -21.20 0.67
CA LYS A 271 19.73 -20.22 1.48
C LYS A 271 19.76 -18.83 0.85
N VAL A 272 20.93 -18.38 0.39
CA VAL A 272 21.10 -17.09 -0.29
C VAL A 272 20.28 -17.04 -1.58
N ARG A 273 20.35 -18.07 -2.43
CA ARG A 273 19.56 -18.17 -3.67
C ARG A 273 18.06 -18.15 -3.39
N THR A 274 17.61 -18.86 -2.36
CA THR A 274 16.19 -18.91 -1.98
C THR A 274 15.71 -17.55 -1.49
N ALA A 275 16.52 -16.88 -0.66
CA ALA A 275 16.24 -15.53 -0.19
C ALA A 275 16.24 -14.50 -1.32
N GLU A 276 17.19 -14.59 -2.27
CA GLU A 276 17.27 -13.73 -3.45
C GLU A 276 16.03 -13.89 -4.34
N ARG A 277 15.64 -15.13 -4.65
CA ARG A 277 14.42 -15.41 -5.42
C ARG A 277 13.17 -14.84 -4.74
N SER A 278 13.08 -15.01 -3.43
CA SER A 278 11.97 -14.47 -2.64
C SER A 278 11.95 -12.94 -2.63
N LEU A 279 13.11 -12.30 -2.60
CA LEU A 279 13.26 -10.85 -2.62
C LEU A 279 12.89 -10.28 -4.00
N LEU A 280 13.33 -10.93 -5.08
CA LEU A 280 12.95 -10.56 -6.45
C LEU A 280 11.43 -10.59 -6.64
N GLU A 281 10.75 -11.62 -6.14
CA GLU A 281 9.30 -11.72 -6.24
C GLU A 281 8.58 -10.61 -5.46
N ILE A 282 9.04 -10.28 -4.25
CA ILE A 282 8.47 -9.17 -3.47
C ILE A 282 8.72 -7.84 -4.17
N SER A 283 9.91 -7.65 -4.75
CA SER A 283 10.25 -6.46 -5.52
C SER A 283 9.38 -6.31 -6.78
N GLU A 284 9.06 -7.41 -7.46
CA GLU A 284 8.11 -7.43 -8.57
C GLU A 284 6.71 -6.99 -8.10
N LEU A 285 6.20 -7.61 -7.02
CA LEU A 285 4.91 -7.24 -6.43
C LEU A 285 4.85 -5.78 -5.99
N GLN A 286 5.93 -5.27 -5.39
CA GLN A 286 6.05 -3.88 -4.98
C GLN A 286 6.04 -2.95 -6.19
N THR A 287 6.82 -3.27 -7.23
CA THR A 287 6.87 -2.48 -8.47
C THR A 287 5.49 -2.40 -9.11
N LEU A 288 4.76 -3.52 -9.16
CA LEU A 288 3.37 -3.53 -9.62
C LEU A 288 2.47 -2.64 -8.75
N LEU A 289 2.59 -2.70 -7.42
CA LEU A 289 1.79 -1.87 -6.51
C LEU A 289 2.09 -0.38 -6.69
N VAL A 290 3.37 0.01 -6.78
CA VAL A 290 3.79 1.42 -6.96
C VAL A 290 3.35 1.95 -8.32
N ASN A 291 3.50 1.17 -9.39
CA ASN A 291 3.04 1.56 -10.72
C ASN A 291 1.51 1.75 -10.75
N ASN A 292 0.77 0.84 -10.12
CA ASN A 292 -0.67 0.99 -9.97
C ASN A 292 -0.99 2.27 -9.19
N LEU A 293 -0.41 2.47 -8.01
CA LEU A 293 -0.63 3.67 -7.18
C LEU A 293 -0.39 4.97 -7.94
N SER A 294 0.67 5.05 -8.74
CA SER A 294 0.96 6.20 -9.60
C SER A 294 -0.17 6.43 -10.61
N ALA A 295 -0.56 5.38 -11.35
CA ALA A 295 -1.63 5.48 -12.34
C ALA A 295 -2.99 5.82 -11.69
N GLN A 296 -3.25 5.33 -10.48
CA GLN A 296 -4.50 5.65 -9.76
C GLN A 296 -4.50 7.08 -9.22
N SER A 297 -3.35 7.61 -8.77
CA SER A 297 -3.24 8.98 -8.27
C SER A 297 -3.65 10.00 -9.32
N GLU A 298 -3.13 9.85 -10.54
CA GLU A 298 -3.46 10.74 -11.67
C GLU A 298 -4.97 10.68 -11.99
N ASN A 299 -5.55 9.48 -12.01
CA ASN A 299 -6.99 9.32 -12.27
C ASN A 299 -7.86 9.90 -11.15
N ILE A 300 -7.47 9.74 -9.89
CA ILE A 300 -8.19 10.31 -8.74
C ILE A 300 -8.15 11.84 -8.79
N GLU A 301 -7.00 12.44 -9.12
CA GLU A 301 -6.88 13.89 -9.28
C GLU A 301 -7.81 14.43 -10.37
N LEU A 302 -7.88 13.73 -11.51
CA LEU A 302 -8.82 14.08 -12.58
C LEU A 302 -10.29 13.94 -12.14
N LEU A 303 -10.64 12.84 -11.46
CA LEU A 303 -12.00 12.62 -10.95
C LEU A 303 -12.40 13.66 -9.91
N VAL A 304 -11.48 14.08 -9.03
CA VAL A 304 -11.72 15.13 -8.05
C VAL A 304 -11.94 16.47 -8.74
N ALA A 305 -11.10 16.82 -9.71
CA ALA A 305 -11.27 18.04 -10.49
C ALA A 305 -12.61 18.06 -11.25
N ASP A 306 -12.99 16.94 -11.86
CA ASP A 306 -14.28 16.81 -12.56
C ASP A 306 -15.45 16.89 -11.59
N SER A 307 -15.37 16.24 -10.41
CA SER A 307 -16.41 16.33 -9.39
C SER A 307 -16.63 17.77 -8.89
N VAL A 308 -15.57 18.56 -8.74
CA VAL A 308 -15.68 19.98 -8.35
C VAL A 308 -16.37 20.77 -9.48
N SER A 309 -15.93 20.59 -10.72
CA SER A 309 -16.54 21.23 -11.89
C SER A 309 -18.03 20.87 -12.05
N MET A 310 -18.38 19.60 -11.83
CA MET A 310 -19.76 19.13 -11.88
C MET A 310 -20.60 19.68 -10.73
N ALA A 311 -20.06 19.74 -9.52
CA ALA A 311 -20.76 20.34 -8.38
C ALA A 311 -21.08 21.82 -8.64
N ASP A 312 -20.13 22.58 -9.19
CA ASP A 312 -20.31 23.97 -9.57
C ASP A 312 -21.35 24.14 -10.70
N ASN A 313 -21.29 23.27 -11.71
CA ASN A 313 -22.24 23.29 -12.83
C ASN A 313 -23.68 22.94 -12.40
N VAL A 314 -23.86 21.95 -11.51
CA VAL A 314 -25.18 21.60 -10.96
C VAL A 314 -25.72 22.73 -10.08
N GLY A 315 -24.89 23.33 -9.23
CA GLY A 315 -25.27 24.47 -8.41
C GLY A 315 -25.67 25.69 -9.24
N GLY A 316 -24.87 26.01 -10.26
CA GLY A 316 -25.15 27.07 -11.23
C GLY A 316 -26.44 26.81 -12.04
N GLY A 317 -26.63 25.58 -12.52
CA GLY A 317 -27.82 25.16 -13.25
C GLY A 317 -29.10 25.26 -12.42
N ASN A 318 -29.06 24.83 -11.15
CA ASN A 318 -30.22 24.94 -10.25
C ASN A 318 -30.58 26.41 -9.94
N LYS A 319 -29.56 27.29 -9.82
CA LYS A 319 -29.75 28.74 -9.69
C LYS A 319 -30.37 29.35 -10.94
N GLN A 320 -29.99 28.89 -12.13
CA GLN A 320 -30.58 29.31 -13.40
C GLN A 320 -32.01 28.80 -13.55
N LEU A 321 -32.32 27.57 -13.15
CA LEU A 321 -33.68 27.03 -13.10
C LEU A 321 -34.56 27.86 -12.18
N LYS A 322 -34.11 28.17 -10.96
CA LYS A 322 -34.84 29.05 -10.03
C LYS A 322 -35.08 30.44 -10.61
N LYS A 323 -34.07 31.02 -11.28
CA LYS A 323 -34.22 32.29 -12.00
C LYS A 323 -35.19 32.20 -13.19
N ALA A 324 -35.21 31.07 -13.90
CA ALA A 324 -36.13 30.85 -15.02
C ALA A 324 -37.59 30.66 -14.55
N THR A 325 -37.82 29.95 -13.45
CA THR A 325 -39.15 29.83 -12.83
C THR A 325 -39.66 31.17 -12.28
N GLN A 326 -38.76 32.04 -11.82
CA GLN A 326 -39.10 33.37 -11.31
C GLN A 326 -39.29 34.42 -12.41
N ARG A 327 -38.85 34.16 -13.66
CA ARG A 327 -39.12 35.09 -14.76
C ARG A 327 -40.62 35.04 -15.08
N PRO A 328 -41.36 36.15 -14.96
CA PRO A 328 -42.76 36.17 -15.38
C PRO A 328 -42.82 35.84 -16.87
N SER A 329 -43.65 34.86 -17.22
CA SER A 329 -43.74 34.34 -18.59
C SER A 329 -44.00 35.49 -19.56
N THR A 330 -43.12 35.65 -20.55
CA THR A 330 -43.26 36.63 -21.65
C THR A 330 -44.61 36.46 -22.36
N ALA A 331 -45.16 35.23 -22.37
CA ALA A 331 -46.49 34.94 -22.92
C ALA A 331 -47.65 35.57 -22.11
N ARG A 332 -47.49 35.74 -20.79
CA ARG A 332 -48.48 36.48 -19.99
C ARG A 332 -48.46 37.96 -20.35
N TYR A 333 -47.28 38.53 -20.55
CA TYR A 333 -47.14 39.94 -20.94
C TYR A 333 -47.75 40.19 -22.33
N THR A 334 -47.49 39.33 -23.31
CA THR A 334 -48.07 39.48 -24.66
C THR A 334 -49.58 39.25 -24.67
N PHE A 335 -50.11 38.35 -23.84
CA PHE A 335 -51.55 38.17 -23.69
C PHE A 335 -52.24 39.40 -23.10
N PHE A 336 -51.69 39.98 -22.03
CA PHE A 336 -52.25 41.21 -21.43
C PHE A 336 -52.07 42.42 -22.35
N ALA A 337 -50.96 42.53 -23.07
CA ALA A 337 -50.76 43.59 -24.05
C ALA A 337 -51.76 43.49 -25.21
N ALA A 338 -51.99 42.29 -25.75
CA ALA A 338 -52.98 42.06 -26.80
C ALA A 338 -54.41 42.32 -26.30
N SER A 339 -54.76 41.83 -25.11
CA SER A 339 -56.07 42.05 -24.50
C SER A 339 -56.31 43.54 -24.20
N GLY A 340 -55.29 44.27 -23.76
CA GLY A 340 -55.37 45.71 -23.50
C GLY A 340 -55.53 46.51 -24.79
N LEU A 341 -54.83 46.13 -25.87
CA LEU A 341 -55.00 46.74 -27.19
C LEU A 341 -56.42 46.50 -27.72
N CYS A 342 -56.95 45.28 -27.62
CA CYS A 342 -58.33 44.98 -28.01
C CYS A 342 -59.34 45.80 -27.20
N ALA A 343 -59.18 45.89 -25.88
CA ALA A 343 -60.08 46.68 -25.03
C ALA A 343 -60.01 48.18 -25.36
N PHE A 344 -58.82 48.70 -25.67
CA PHE A 344 -58.62 50.09 -26.09
C PHE A 344 -59.32 50.39 -27.42
N LEU A 345 -59.20 49.49 -28.41
CA LEU A 345 -59.87 49.65 -29.70
C LEU A 345 -61.40 49.68 -29.56
N ILE A 346 -61.97 48.82 -28.71
CA ILE A 346 -63.42 48.82 -28.45
C ILE A 346 -63.87 50.12 -27.78
N LEU A 347 -63.10 50.65 -26.83
CA LEU A 347 -63.42 51.93 -26.17
C LEU A 347 -63.30 53.11 -27.12
N TRP A 348 -62.30 53.09 -28.00
CA TRP A 348 -62.10 54.12 -29.02
C TRP A 348 -63.25 54.16 -30.03
N ASP A 349 -63.71 52.98 -30.46
CA ASP A 349 -64.86 52.81 -31.36
C ASP A 349 -66.21 53.18 -30.71
N LEU A 350 -66.26 53.31 -29.38
CA LEU A 350 -67.48 53.69 -28.64
C LEU A 350 -67.54 55.19 -28.32
N ILE A 351 -66.40 55.89 -28.39
CA ILE A 351 -66.27 57.32 -28.09
C ILE A 351 -66.36 58.20 -29.35
N ILE A 352 -66.02 57.65 -30.52
CA ILE A 352 -66.19 58.24 -31.85
C ILE A 352 -67.47 57.69 -32.47
#